data_AF-A0A7C7TKB8-F1
#
_entry.id   AF-A0A7C7TKB8-F1
#
_cell.length_a   1.000
_cell.length_b   1.000
_cell.length_c   1.000
_cell.angle_alpha   90.00
_cell.angle_beta   90.00
_cell.angle_gamma   90.00
#
_symmetry.space_group_name_H-M   'P 1'
#
loop_
_entity.id
_entity.type
_entity.pdbx_description
1 polymer ?
#
loop_
_entity_poly.entity_id
_entity_poly.type
_entity_poly.pdbx_seq_one_letter_code
_entity_poly.pdbx_strand_id
1 'polypeptide(L)'
;MTSSGAKVLEYSTQLSQALEDQDLGGMVVGVANFAVSYKRLVLNASPKLCSALGIAGDQEILCDVNAGEPGSYDAKVEQLIKEFSIEVLPRGGAFPPALTGDERFKTIAALNKGIEIAAQEAERKLGALSPPEHRTDDHEILLTFVKGISTTATAITVAGAERDDTEVLKLFAQS
;
A
#
# COMPACT_ATOMS: atom_id res chain seq x y z
N MET A 1 -20.68 0.85 -4.02
CA MET A 1 -19.26 1.24 -3.84
C MET A 1 -19.22 2.68 -3.37
N THR A 2 -18.66 2.95 -2.19
CA THR A 2 -18.42 4.32 -1.68
C THR A 2 -17.29 4.98 -2.47
N SER A 3 -17.43 6.26 -2.82
CA SER A 3 -16.40 6.99 -3.60
C SER A 3 -15.11 7.19 -2.78
N SER A 4 -13.97 7.35 -3.45
CA SER A 4 -12.69 7.63 -2.76
C SER A 4 -12.76 8.87 -1.88
N GLY A 5 -13.52 9.90 -2.29
CA GLY A 5 -13.75 11.10 -1.48
C GLY A 5 -14.55 10.83 -0.19
N ALA A 6 -15.55 9.94 -0.24
CA ALA A 6 -16.27 9.53 0.97
C ALA A 6 -15.36 8.79 1.96
N LYS A 7 -14.44 7.94 1.46
CA LYS A 7 -13.45 7.24 2.28
C LYS A 7 -12.43 8.19 2.91
N VAL A 8 -11.98 9.21 2.19
CA VAL A 8 -11.09 10.25 2.75
C VAL A 8 -11.74 10.94 3.94
N LEU A 9 -13.02 11.33 3.81
CA LEU A 9 -13.77 11.93 4.92
C LEU A 9 -13.93 10.96 6.09
N GLU A 10 -14.33 9.71 5.80
CA GLU A 10 -14.50 8.66 6.81
C GLU A 10 -13.22 8.44 7.63
N TYR A 11 -12.08 8.23 6.97
CA TYR A 11 -10.81 7.98 7.65
C TYR A 11 -10.25 9.22 8.34
N SER A 12 -10.53 10.42 7.82
CA SER A 12 -10.22 11.67 8.52
C SER A 12 -10.98 11.77 9.83
N THR A 13 -12.27 11.40 9.86
CA THR A 13 -13.06 11.40 11.10
C THR A 13 -12.59 10.32 12.07
N GLN A 14 -12.29 9.11 11.58
CA GLN A 14 -11.74 8.03 12.43
C GLN A 14 -10.40 8.42 13.05
N LEU A 15 -9.52 9.09 12.30
CA LEU A 15 -8.26 9.61 12.82
C LEU A 15 -8.48 10.68 13.89
N SER A 16 -9.37 11.64 13.66
CA SER A 16 -9.70 12.65 14.69
C SER A 16 -10.21 12.02 15.97
N GLN A 17 -11.10 11.03 15.88
CA GLN A 17 -11.61 10.32 17.05
C GLN A 17 -10.49 9.57 17.78
N ALA A 18 -9.62 8.85 17.07
CA ALA A 18 -8.49 8.15 17.68
C ALA A 18 -7.52 9.11 18.37
N LEU A 19 -7.32 10.32 17.82
CA LEU A 19 -6.52 11.38 18.45
C LEU A 19 -7.13 11.86 19.77
N GLU A 20 -8.44 12.08 19.80
CA GLU A 20 -9.17 12.48 21.01
C GLU A 20 -9.13 11.39 22.09
N ASP A 21 -9.25 10.13 21.68
CA ASP A 21 -9.24 8.96 22.56
C ASP A 21 -7.82 8.52 22.98
N GLN A 22 -6.78 9.16 22.44
CA GLN A 22 -5.37 8.76 22.62
C GLN A 22 -5.08 7.30 22.22
N ASP A 23 -5.86 6.76 21.30
CA ASP A 23 -5.71 5.39 20.78
C ASP A 23 -4.61 5.35 19.71
N LEU A 24 -3.39 5.00 20.12
CA LEU A 24 -2.23 4.92 19.23
C LEU A 24 -2.44 3.91 18.09
N GLY A 25 -3.11 2.78 18.35
CA GLY A 25 -3.41 1.78 17.34
C GLY A 25 -4.42 2.32 16.32
N GLY A 26 -5.46 2.99 16.79
CA GLY A 26 -6.45 3.68 15.98
C GLY A 26 -5.86 4.80 15.14
N MET A 27 -4.94 5.60 15.69
CA MET A 27 -4.25 6.67 14.96
C MET A 27 -3.44 6.10 13.79
N VAL A 28 -2.67 5.04 14.03
CA VAL A 28 -1.88 4.35 13.01
C VAL A 28 -2.77 3.84 11.88
N VAL A 29 -3.87 3.16 12.22
CA VAL A 29 -4.82 2.63 11.25
C VAL A 29 -5.48 3.76 10.45
N GLY A 30 -5.89 4.83 11.14
CA GLY A 30 -6.50 6.01 10.53
C GLY A 30 -5.59 6.72 9.54
N VAL A 31 -4.33 6.97 9.93
CA VAL A 31 -3.32 7.59 9.05
C VAL A 31 -3.06 6.76 7.80
N ALA A 32 -2.85 5.45 7.97
CA ALA A 32 -2.58 4.55 6.85
C ALA A 32 -3.76 4.51 5.85
N ASN A 33 -4.99 4.37 6.35
CA ASN A 33 -6.18 4.30 5.49
C ASN A 33 -6.55 5.64 4.86
N PHE A 34 -6.32 6.76 5.56
CA PHE A 34 -6.43 8.10 5.01
C PHE A 34 -5.47 8.28 3.84
N ALA A 35 -4.18 7.95 4.05
CA ALA A 35 -3.15 8.08 3.02
C ALA A 35 -3.47 7.23 1.78
N VAL A 36 -3.90 5.97 1.95
CA VAL A 36 -4.33 5.11 0.85
C VAL A 36 -5.50 5.75 0.08
N SER A 37 -6.53 6.21 0.79
CA SER A 37 -7.74 6.75 0.17
C SER A 37 -7.49 8.07 -0.54
N TYR A 38 -6.65 8.93 0.04
CA TYR A 38 -6.20 10.17 -0.56
C TYR A 38 -5.39 9.89 -1.83
N LYS A 39 -4.41 9.00 -1.76
CA LYS A 39 -3.60 8.60 -2.93
C LYS A 39 -4.43 7.97 -4.04
N ARG A 40 -5.43 7.14 -3.70
CA ARG A 40 -6.39 6.61 -4.68
C ARG A 40 -7.26 7.70 -5.31
N LEU A 41 -7.67 8.71 -4.54
CA LEU A 41 -8.41 9.85 -5.08
C LEU A 41 -7.55 10.60 -6.10
N VAL A 42 -6.27 10.83 -5.77
CA VAL A 42 -5.30 11.50 -6.63
C VAL A 42 -4.98 10.68 -7.88
N LEU A 43 -4.79 9.36 -7.78
CA LEU A 43 -4.56 8.49 -8.95
C LEU A 43 -5.74 8.51 -9.95
N ASN A 44 -6.96 8.68 -9.45
CA ASN A 44 -8.16 8.76 -10.29
C ASN A 44 -8.45 10.21 -10.78
N ALA A 45 -7.65 11.19 -10.37
CA ALA A 45 -7.76 12.55 -10.84
C ALA A 45 -7.19 12.68 -12.25
N SER A 46 -7.78 13.55 -13.09
CA SER A 46 -7.19 13.84 -14.40
C SER A 46 -5.81 14.51 -14.24
N PRO A 47 -4.87 14.35 -15.19
CA PRO A 47 -3.57 15.03 -15.15
C PRO A 47 -3.68 16.56 -14.99
N LYS A 48 -4.72 17.17 -15.57
CA LYS A 48 -5.03 18.60 -15.40
C LYS A 48 -5.36 18.96 -13.96
N LEU A 49 -6.08 18.08 -13.25
CA LEU A 49 -6.39 18.24 -11.84
C LEU A 49 -5.14 18.04 -10.96
N CYS A 50 -4.31 17.03 -11.25
CA CYS A 50 -3.02 16.84 -10.58
C CYS A 50 -2.11 18.09 -10.73
N SER A 51 -2.03 18.64 -11.94
CA SER A 51 -1.25 19.85 -12.22
C SER A 51 -1.84 21.08 -11.50
N ALA A 52 -3.16 21.25 -11.50
CA ALA A 52 -3.82 22.34 -10.79
C ALA A 52 -3.64 22.28 -9.27
N LEU A 53 -3.50 21.08 -8.70
CA LEU A 53 -3.25 20.87 -7.27
C LEU A 53 -1.78 21.06 -6.86
N GLY A 54 -0.87 21.38 -7.80
CA GLY A 54 0.56 21.54 -7.51
C GLY A 54 1.27 20.24 -7.16
N ILE A 55 0.68 19.09 -7.48
CA ILE A 55 1.22 17.75 -7.20
C ILE A 55 2.20 17.33 -8.32
N ALA A 56 2.17 18.02 -9.46
CA ALA A 56 3.13 17.84 -10.54
C ALA A 56 4.47 18.49 -10.17
N GLY A 57 5.42 17.71 -9.68
CA GLY A 57 6.80 18.18 -9.65
C GLY A 57 7.76 17.48 -8.71
N ASP A 58 7.33 16.93 -7.55
CA ASP A 58 8.38 16.50 -6.60
C ASP A 58 8.07 15.41 -5.57
N GLN A 59 6.83 14.93 -5.35
CA GLN A 59 6.63 14.04 -4.18
C GLN A 59 5.72 12.82 -4.31
N GLU A 60 4.96 12.61 -5.40
CA GLU A 60 4.19 11.38 -5.51
C GLU A 60 4.14 10.86 -6.95
N ILE A 61 4.70 9.66 -7.14
CA ILE A 61 4.73 8.81 -8.36
C ILE A 61 3.33 8.66 -9.02
N LEU A 62 2.26 9.13 -8.37
CA LEU A 62 0.86 8.91 -8.69
C LEU A 62 0.35 9.75 -9.88
N CYS A 63 0.95 10.90 -10.16
CA CYS A 63 0.49 11.83 -11.20
C CYS A 63 1.49 11.96 -12.37
N ASP A 64 2.25 10.91 -12.69
CA ASP A 64 3.21 10.99 -13.80
C ASP A 64 2.51 11.12 -15.17
N VAL A 65 2.91 12.15 -15.90
CA VAL A 65 2.39 12.55 -17.22
C VAL A 65 3.18 11.89 -18.36
N ASN A 66 4.27 11.18 -18.02
CA ASN A 66 5.16 10.49 -18.96
C ASN A 66 4.92 8.98 -19.04
N ALA A 67 3.79 8.49 -18.53
CA ALA A 67 3.43 7.08 -18.65
C ALA A 67 3.57 6.62 -20.10
N GLY A 68 4.23 5.47 -20.31
CA GLY A 68 4.46 4.92 -21.64
C GLY A 68 3.18 4.84 -22.47
N GLU A 69 3.29 4.63 -23.79
CA GLU A 69 2.12 4.59 -24.66
C GLU A 69 1.00 3.71 -24.05
N PRO A 70 -0.26 4.21 -23.96
CA PRO A 70 -1.33 3.48 -23.31
C PRO A 70 -1.45 2.05 -23.83
N GLY A 71 -1.41 1.07 -22.93
CA GLY A 71 -1.48 -0.36 -23.26
C GLY A 71 -0.13 -1.04 -23.53
N SER A 72 0.97 -0.29 -23.57
CA SER A 72 2.32 -0.84 -23.61
C SER A 72 2.65 -1.65 -22.34
N TYR A 73 3.68 -2.48 -22.42
CA TYR A 73 4.20 -3.23 -21.27
C TYR A 73 4.61 -2.27 -20.14
N ASP A 74 5.40 -1.24 -20.46
CA ASP A 74 5.91 -0.27 -19.48
C ASP A 74 4.76 0.46 -18.78
N ALA A 75 3.73 0.91 -19.51
CA ALA A 75 2.56 1.57 -18.92
C ALA A 75 1.77 0.64 -17.98
N LYS A 76 1.67 -0.66 -18.31
CA LYS A 76 0.99 -1.65 -17.46
C LYS A 76 1.77 -1.93 -16.19
N VAL A 77 3.09 -2.09 -16.28
CA VAL A 77 3.96 -2.31 -15.12
C VAL A 77 3.94 -1.08 -14.21
N GLU A 78 4.07 0.12 -14.79
CA GLU A 78 4.03 1.36 -14.04
C GLU A 78 2.71 1.53 -13.28
N GLN A 79 1.56 1.34 -13.95
CA GLN A 79 0.25 1.41 -13.30
C GLN A 79 0.12 0.38 -12.17
N LEU A 80 0.57 -0.85 -12.40
CA LEU A 80 0.53 -1.92 -11.41
C LEU A 80 1.37 -1.57 -10.17
N ILE A 81 2.58 -1.05 -10.36
CA ILE A 81 3.48 -0.68 -9.25
C ILE A 81 2.96 0.55 -8.51
N LYS A 82 2.29 1.50 -9.19
CA LYS A 82 1.59 2.60 -8.53
C LYS A 82 0.48 2.07 -7.63
N GLU A 83 -0.41 1.23 -8.15
CA GLU A 83 -1.51 0.63 -7.38
C GLU A 83 -0.98 -0.16 -6.17
N PHE A 84 0.04 -0.99 -6.38
CA PHE A 84 0.71 -1.74 -5.32
C PHE A 84 1.30 -0.81 -4.25
N SER A 85 2.06 0.21 -4.65
CA SER A 85 2.75 1.12 -3.73
C SER A 85 1.78 1.96 -2.90
N ILE A 86 0.64 2.36 -3.47
CA ILE A 86 -0.44 3.05 -2.73
C ILE A 86 -0.96 2.19 -1.58
N GLU A 87 -1.08 0.88 -1.79
CA GLU A 87 -1.61 -0.01 -0.76
C GLU A 87 -0.56 -0.40 0.27
N VAL A 88 0.68 -0.64 -0.16
CA VAL A 88 1.71 -1.23 0.69
C VAL A 88 2.43 -0.17 1.52
N LEU A 89 2.89 0.93 0.92
CA LEU A 89 3.76 1.90 1.62
C LEU A 89 3.10 2.52 2.86
N PRO A 90 1.84 3.02 2.79
CA PRO A 90 1.22 3.63 3.95
C PRO A 90 0.91 2.64 5.08
N ARG A 91 0.79 1.35 4.76
CA ARG A 91 0.45 0.31 5.74
C ARG A 91 1.68 -0.38 6.32
N GLY A 92 2.75 -0.51 5.54
CA GLY A 92 4.02 -1.11 5.96
C GLY A 92 4.89 -0.18 6.79
N GLY A 93 4.87 1.13 6.52
CA GLY A 93 5.70 2.11 7.26
C GLY A 93 5.16 2.52 8.63
N ALA A 94 3.99 2.02 9.03
CA ALA A 94 3.21 2.59 10.13
C ALA A 94 3.24 1.75 11.42
N PHE A 95 4.29 0.97 11.69
CA PHE A 95 4.30 0.09 12.86
C PHE A 95 5.09 0.66 14.04
N PRO A 96 4.45 1.24 15.08
CA PRO A 96 5.17 1.81 16.20
C PRO A 96 5.63 0.69 17.14
N PRO A 97 6.92 0.64 17.53
CA PRO A 97 7.41 -0.28 18.54
C PRO A 97 6.81 -0.03 19.93
N ALA A 98 6.14 1.11 20.13
CA ALA A 98 5.51 1.52 21.39
C ALA A 98 4.12 0.88 21.64
N LEU A 99 3.55 0.14 20.70
CA LEU A 99 2.27 -0.56 20.91
C LEU A 99 2.46 -1.75 21.86
N THR A 100 1.51 -1.92 22.79
CA THR A 100 1.37 -3.16 23.56
C THR A 100 1.07 -4.33 22.63
N GLY A 101 1.29 -5.58 23.07
CA GLY A 101 1.01 -6.77 22.24
C GLY A 101 -0.45 -6.82 21.74
N ASP A 102 -1.43 -6.45 22.58
CA ASP A 102 -2.85 -6.43 22.20
C ASP A 102 -3.17 -5.38 21.13
N GLU A 103 -2.65 -4.16 21.30
CA GLU A 103 -2.81 -3.09 20.31
C GLU A 103 -2.13 -3.47 19.00
N ARG A 104 -0.95 -4.05 19.09
CA ARG A 104 -0.18 -4.53 17.95
C ARG A 104 -0.97 -5.52 17.11
N PHE A 105 -1.53 -6.57 17.70
CA PHE A 105 -2.29 -7.56 16.94
C PHE A 105 -3.56 -6.97 16.32
N LYS A 106 -4.24 -6.05 17.01
CA LYS A 106 -5.40 -5.33 16.44
C LYS A 106 -4.99 -4.49 15.23
N THR A 107 -3.88 -3.76 15.32
CA THR A 107 -3.34 -2.95 14.22
C THR A 107 -2.89 -3.83 13.05
N ILE A 108 -2.21 -4.96 13.30
CA ILE A 108 -1.83 -5.92 12.24
C ILE A 108 -3.06 -6.47 11.54
N ALA A 109 -4.06 -6.92 12.30
CA ALA A 109 -5.30 -7.44 11.75
C ALA A 109 -6.02 -6.39 10.88
N ALA A 110 -5.95 -5.11 11.25
CA ALA A 110 -6.56 -4.01 10.51
C ALA A 110 -5.80 -3.62 9.23
N LEU A 111 -4.47 -3.74 9.20
CA LEU A 111 -3.64 -3.21 8.11
C LEU A 111 -3.04 -4.30 7.21
N ASN A 112 -2.49 -5.36 7.80
CA ASN A 112 -1.64 -6.31 7.06
C ASN A 112 -2.42 -7.08 6.00
N LYS A 113 -3.72 -7.33 6.22
CA LYS A 113 -4.56 -8.00 5.22
C LYS A 113 -4.68 -7.19 3.92
N GLY A 114 -4.64 -5.85 4.01
CA GLY A 114 -4.62 -4.97 2.83
C GLY A 114 -3.31 -5.10 2.05
N ILE A 115 -2.17 -5.18 2.75
CA ILE A 115 -0.84 -5.42 2.15
C ILE A 115 -0.82 -6.77 1.44
N GLU A 116 -1.26 -7.83 2.13
CA GLU A 116 -1.30 -9.19 1.60
C GLU A 116 -2.11 -9.26 0.29
N ILE A 117 -3.33 -8.72 0.29
CA ILE A 117 -4.19 -8.72 -0.91
C ILE A 117 -3.54 -7.93 -2.05
N ALA A 118 -2.98 -6.75 -1.75
CA ALA A 118 -2.34 -5.93 -2.78
C ALA A 118 -1.10 -6.59 -3.38
N ALA A 119 -0.28 -7.25 -2.55
CA ALA A 119 0.91 -7.95 -3.00
C ALA A 119 0.58 -9.20 -3.83
N GLN A 120 -0.40 -10.01 -3.40
CA GLN A 120 -0.86 -11.18 -4.16
C GLN A 120 -1.47 -10.77 -5.51
N GLU A 121 -2.24 -9.69 -5.54
CA GLU A 121 -2.83 -9.18 -6.78
C GLU A 121 -1.77 -8.59 -7.73
N ALA A 122 -0.76 -7.90 -7.19
CA ALA A 122 0.37 -7.40 -7.96
C ALA A 122 1.21 -8.55 -8.53
N GLU A 123 1.52 -9.58 -7.73
CA GLU A 123 2.23 -10.79 -8.17
C GLU A 123 1.48 -11.46 -9.32
N ARG A 124 0.18 -11.69 -9.14
CA ARG A 124 -0.69 -12.32 -10.14
C ARG A 124 -0.75 -11.52 -11.43
N LYS A 125 -0.97 -10.20 -11.34
CA LYS A 125 -1.08 -9.33 -12.53
C LYS A 125 0.26 -9.18 -13.24
N LEU A 126 1.36 -9.02 -12.49
CA LEU A 126 2.70 -8.86 -13.05
C LEU A 126 3.15 -10.15 -13.74
N GLY A 127 3.00 -11.30 -13.10
CA GLY A 127 3.32 -12.61 -13.69
C GLY A 127 2.46 -13.00 -14.89
N ALA A 128 1.34 -12.29 -15.13
CA ALA A 128 0.53 -12.46 -16.34
C ALA A 128 0.96 -11.56 -17.51
N LEU A 129 1.90 -10.62 -17.30
CA LEU A 129 2.45 -9.79 -18.37
C LEU A 129 3.56 -10.55 -19.11
N SER A 130 3.62 -10.38 -20.42
CA SER A 130 4.75 -10.83 -21.23
C SER A 130 5.74 -9.68 -21.42
N PRO A 131 6.94 -9.71 -20.80
CA PRO A 131 7.93 -8.67 -21.02
C PRO A 131 8.52 -8.76 -22.43
N PRO A 132 8.86 -7.63 -23.08
CA PRO A 132 9.71 -7.63 -24.25
C PRO A 132 11.14 -8.10 -23.86
N GLU A 133 11.89 -8.63 -24.82
CA GLU A 133 13.20 -9.28 -24.58
C GLU A 133 14.19 -8.41 -23.78
N HIS A 134 14.23 -7.10 -24.06
CA HIS A 134 15.11 -6.15 -23.35
C HIS A 134 14.66 -5.80 -21.92
N ARG A 135 13.53 -6.34 -21.45
CA ARG A 135 12.96 -6.13 -20.11
C ARG A 135 12.82 -7.41 -19.30
N THR A 136 13.23 -8.57 -19.83
CA THR A 136 13.05 -9.85 -19.15
C THR A 136 13.71 -9.87 -17.77
N ASP A 137 14.95 -9.37 -17.66
CA ASP A 137 15.66 -9.34 -16.37
C ASP A 137 15.00 -8.37 -15.36
N ASP A 138 14.65 -7.15 -15.81
CA ASP A 138 13.92 -6.17 -14.99
C ASP A 138 12.58 -6.74 -14.48
N HIS A 139 11.88 -7.48 -15.35
CA HIS A 139 10.61 -8.12 -15.02
C HIS A 139 10.76 -9.16 -13.92
N GLU A 140 11.74 -10.06 -14.05
CA GLU A 140 12.01 -11.12 -13.07
C GLU A 140 12.43 -10.55 -11.71
N ILE A 141 13.23 -9.49 -11.69
CA ILE A 141 13.60 -8.78 -10.46
C ILE A 141 12.34 -8.22 -9.78
N LEU A 142 11.49 -7.54 -10.55
CA LEU A 142 10.27 -6.95 -10.02
C LEU A 142 9.28 -8.01 -9.51
N LEU A 143 9.12 -9.11 -10.25
CA LEU A 143 8.27 -10.23 -9.85
C LEU A 143 8.79 -10.88 -8.57
N THR A 144 10.10 -11.08 -8.47
CA THR A 144 10.75 -11.61 -7.26
C THR A 144 10.52 -10.69 -6.06
N PHE A 145 10.66 -9.38 -6.25
CA PHE A 145 10.39 -8.40 -5.20
C PHE A 145 8.94 -8.46 -4.70
N VAL A 146 7.95 -8.39 -5.61
CA VAL A 146 6.53 -8.42 -5.24
C VAL A 146 6.17 -9.74 -4.55
N LYS A 147 6.71 -10.87 -5.02
CA LYS A 147 6.53 -12.20 -4.41
C LYS A 147 7.12 -12.27 -3.00
N GLY A 148 8.27 -11.63 -2.76
CA GLY A 148 8.87 -11.51 -1.43
C GLY A 148 7.95 -10.77 -0.45
N ILE A 149 7.35 -9.66 -0.89
CA ILE A 149 6.38 -8.91 -0.09
C ILE A 149 5.10 -9.73 0.15
N SER A 150 4.58 -10.40 -0.88
CA SER A 150 3.42 -11.30 -0.82
C SER A 150 3.62 -12.40 0.24
N THR A 151 4.77 -13.08 0.19
CA THR A 151 5.16 -14.13 1.16
C THR A 151 5.26 -13.58 2.60
N THR A 152 5.95 -12.45 2.77
CA THR A 152 6.15 -11.82 4.09
C THR A 152 4.82 -11.35 4.69
N ALA A 153 3.97 -10.70 3.89
CA ALA A 153 2.66 -10.24 4.32
C ALA A 153 1.77 -11.42 4.73
N THR A 154 1.76 -12.51 3.98
CA THR A 154 1.03 -13.74 4.37
C THR A 154 1.56 -14.30 5.69
N ALA A 155 2.88 -14.36 5.88
CA ALA A 155 3.48 -14.84 7.13
C ALA A 155 3.08 -13.97 8.33
N ILE A 156 3.08 -12.64 8.18
CA ILE A 156 2.62 -11.71 9.23
C ILE A 156 1.12 -11.90 9.52
N THR A 157 0.28 -12.13 8.51
CA THR A 157 -1.16 -12.41 8.73
C THR A 157 -1.35 -13.67 9.57
N VAL A 158 -0.59 -14.75 9.26
CA VAL A 158 -0.66 -16.02 10.01
C VAL A 158 -0.16 -15.83 11.44
N ALA A 159 1.04 -15.27 11.63
CA ALA A 159 1.61 -15.03 12.95
C ALA A 159 0.74 -14.10 13.81
N GLY A 160 0.12 -13.08 13.19
CA GLY A 160 -0.82 -12.19 13.86
C GLY A 160 -2.11 -12.90 14.31
N ALA A 161 -2.62 -13.84 13.52
CA ALA A 161 -3.79 -14.65 13.89
C ALA A 161 -3.48 -15.64 15.03
N GLU A 162 -2.25 -16.18 15.05
CA GLU A 162 -1.74 -17.06 16.10
C GLU A 162 -1.29 -16.29 17.36
N ARG A 163 -1.22 -14.96 17.26
CA ARG A 163 -0.73 -14.05 18.30
C ARG A 163 0.72 -14.33 18.70
N ASP A 164 1.56 -14.71 17.74
CA ASP A 164 3.00 -14.90 17.92
C ASP A 164 3.75 -13.57 17.78
N ASP A 165 3.97 -12.90 18.90
CA ASP A 165 4.68 -11.61 18.95
C ASP A 165 6.15 -11.72 18.50
N THR A 166 6.78 -12.87 18.71
CA THR A 166 8.21 -13.06 18.37
C THR A 166 8.37 -13.13 16.86
N GLU A 167 7.55 -13.94 16.20
CA GLU A 167 7.61 -14.09 14.75
C GLU A 167 7.15 -12.82 14.03
N VAL A 168 6.10 -12.14 14.52
CA VAL A 168 5.68 -10.83 13.99
C VAL A 168 6.82 -9.82 14.01
N LEU A 169 7.49 -9.62 15.16
CA LEU A 169 8.58 -8.65 15.27
C LEU A 169 9.78 -9.02 14.38
N LYS A 170 10.09 -10.31 14.27
CA LYS A 170 11.15 -10.81 13.39
C LYS A 170 10.84 -10.52 11.93
N LEU A 171 9.62 -10.75 11.47
CA LEU A 171 9.20 -10.52 10.08
C LEU A 171 9.25 -9.02 9.72
N PHE A 172 8.81 -8.14 10.63
CA PHE A 172 8.93 -6.68 10.43
C PHE A 172 10.38 -6.17 10.41
N ALA A 173 11.31 -6.85 11.09
CA ALA A 173 12.73 -6.50 11.03
C ALA A 173 13.42 -6.94 9.72
N GLN A 174 12.79 -7.83 8.95
CA GLN A 174 13.30 -8.38 7.70
C GLN A 174 12.68 -7.74 6.45
N SER A 175 11.53 -7.08 6.60
CA SER A 175 10.79 -6.35 5.57
C SER A 175 11.34 -4.94 5.34
#